data_AF-A0AA40WFV3-F1
#
_entry.id   AF-A0AA40WFV3-F1
#
_cell.length_a   1.000
_cell.length_b   1.000
_cell.length_c   1.000
_cell.angle_alpha   90.00
_cell.angle_beta   90.00
_cell.angle_gamma   90.00
#
_symmetry.space_group_name_H-M   'P 1'
#
loop_
_entity.id
_entity.type
_entity.pdbx_description
1 polymer ?
#
loop_
_entity_poly.entity_id
_entity_poly.type
_entity_poly.pdbx_seq_one_letter_code
_entity_poly.pdbx_strand_id
1 'polypeptide(L)'
;TAQTFISELLVERLGVQFLAVGDDFRFGASRAGDFLLLQKAGAEYGFAVSSTQTFCEGGVRISSTAVRQALAEENLALAESLLGHPFTISGRVVHGDELGRTIGFPTANLPLRRQVSPVKGVYAVEVTGLGDKPLPGVANIGTRPTVAG
;
A
#
# COMPACT_ATOMS: atom_id res chain seq x y z
N THR A 1 -16.46 7.46 -18.89
CA THR A 1 -17.19 8.25 -17.86
C THR A 1 -17.51 7.35 -16.67
N ALA A 2 -18.24 7.83 -15.65
CA ALA A 2 -18.74 6.94 -14.59
C ALA A 2 -19.63 5.82 -15.16
N GLN A 3 -20.47 6.13 -16.16
CA GLN A 3 -21.29 5.13 -16.83
C GLN A 3 -20.45 4.08 -17.58
N THR A 4 -19.45 4.51 -18.36
CA THR A 4 -18.53 3.59 -19.05
C THR A 4 -17.84 2.63 -18.08
N PHE A 5 -17.43 3.12 -16.91
CA PHE A 5 -16.82 2.26 -15.88
C PHE A 5 -17.79 1.19 -15.40
N ILE A 6 -19.07 1.52 -15.24
CA ILE A 6 -20.10 0.56 -14.83
C ILE A 6 -20.37 -0.44 -15.96
N SER A 7 -20.80 0.03 -17.13
CA SER A 7 -21.28 -0.85 -18.20
C SER A 7 -20.15 -1.70 -18.80
N GLU A 8 -19.03 -1.09 -19.17
CA GLU A 8 -17.97 -1.81 -19.89
C GLU A 8 -17.08 -2.61 -18.93
N LEU A 9 -16.70 -2.04 -17.78
CA LEU A 9 -15.77 -2.72 -16.87
C LEU A 9 -16.49 -3.63 -15.89
N LEU A 10 -17.43 -3.12 -15.08
CA LEU A 10 -18.06 -3.92 -14.04
C LEU A 10 -19.00 -4.99 -14.62
N VAL A 11 -19.82 -4.63 -15.60
CA VAL A 11 -20.83 -5.53 -16.17
C VAL A 11 -20.24 -6.40 -17.27
N GLU A 12 -19.79 -5.82 -18.38
CA GLU A 12 -19.38 -6.60 -19.55
C GLU A 12 -18.08 -7.39 -19.35
N ARG A 13 -17.02 -6.76 -18.84
CA ARG A 13 -15.70 -7.40 -18.73
C ARG A 13 -15.55 -8.27 -17.49
N LEU A 14 -16.02 -7.78 -16.34
CA LEU A 14 -15.85 -8.48 -15.06
C LEU A 14 -17.04 -9.35 -14.68
N GLY A 15 -18.24 -9.10 -15.21
CA GLY A 15 -19.44 -9.87 -14.86
C GLY A 15 -19.77 -9.81 -13.36
N VAL A 16 -19.54 -8.67 -12.72
CA VAL A 16 -19.65 -8.51 -11.27
C VAL A 16 -21.05 -8.90 -10.78
N GLN A 17 -21.12 -9.76 -9.76
CA GLN A 17 -22.36 -10.12 -9.07
C GLN A 17 -22.50 -9.39 -7.72
N PHE A 18 -21.38 -9.01 -7.12
CA PHE A 18 -21.32 -8.31 -5.83
C PHE A 18 -20.12 -7.38 -5.79
N LEU A 19 -20.35 -6.15 -5.35
CA LEU A 19 -19.33 -5.10 -5.23
C LEU A 19 -19.30 -4.55 -3.80
N ALA A 20 -18.18 -4.71 -3.10
CA ALA A 20 -17.91 -4.06 -1.83
C ALA A 20 -17.00 -2.84 -2.04
N VAL A 21 -17.42 -1.67 -1.55
CA VAL A 21 -16.64 -0.42 -1.66
C VAL A 21 -16.67 0.37 -0.36
N GLY A 22 -15.64 1.19 -0.13
CA GLY A 22 -15.63 2.16 0.96
C GLY A 22 -16.77 3.17 0.85
N ASP A 23 -17.22 3.68 1.99
CA ASP A 23 -18.23 4.75 2.08
C ASP A 23 -17.83 6.04 1.33
N ASP A 24 -16.53 6.33 1.21
CA ASP A 24 -15.96 7.48 0.51
C ASP A 24 -15.53 7.19 -0.95
N PHE A 25 -15.92 6.03 -1.50
CA PHE A 25 -15.54 5.63 -2.85
C PHE A 25 -16.12 6.57 -3.91
N ARG A 26 -15.24 7.08 -4.77
CA ARG A 26 -15.57 7.92 -5.93
C ARG A 26 -14.83 7.44 -7.16
N PHE A 27 -15.50 7.45 -8.31
CA PHE A 27 -14.96 6.95 -9.58
C PHE A 27 -15.42 7.79 -10.77
N GLY A 28 -14.89 7.48 -11.95
CA GLY A 28 -15.15 8.24 -13.17
C GLY A 28 -14.46 9.61 -13.20
N ALA A 29 -14.58 10.27 -14.36
CA ALA A 29 -14.01 11.60 -14.57
C ALA A 29 -14.56 12.58 -13.52
N SER A 30 -13.66 13.40 -12.95
CA SER A 30 -13.98 14.40 -11.93
C SER A 30 -14.73 13.85 -10.71
N ARG A 31 -14.53 12.56 -10.36
CA ARG A 31 -15.18 11.92 -9.20
C ARG A 31 -16.71 11.94 -9.26
N ALA A 32 -17.28 11.98 -10.47
CA ALA A 32 -18.72 12.11 -10.69
C ALA A 32 -19.51 10.86 -10.28
N GLY A 33 -18.87 9.69 -10.24
CA GLY A 33 -19.48 8.45 -9.77
C GLY A 33 -19.33 8.28 -8.26
N ASP A 34 -20.37 7.75 -7.63
CA ASP A 34 -20.43 7.51 -6.19
C ASP A 34 -21.23 6.25 -5.83
N PHE A 35 -21.35 5.98 -4.53
CA PHE A 35 -22.05 4.82 -4.01
C PHE A 35 -23.53 4.75 -4.42
N LEU A 36 -24.22 5.90 -4.49
CA LEU A 36 -25.62 5.95 -4.90
C LEU A 36 -25.76 5.59 -6.38
N LEU A 37 -24.84 6.06 -7.22
CA LEU A 37 -24.78 5.67 -8.62
C LEU A 37 -24.55 4.16 -8.78
N LEU A 38 -23.65 3.58 -7.99
CA LEU A 38 -23.41 2.13 -8.01
C LEU A 38 -24.63 1.33 -7.56
N GLN A 39 -25.35 1.76 -6.53
CA GLN A 39 -26.58 1.08 -6.11
C GLN A 39 -27.66 1.09 -7.20
N LYS A 40 -27.86 2.24 -7.87
CA LYS A 40 -28.80 2.34 -8.99
C LYS A 40 -28.41 1.42 -10.14
N ALA A 41 -27.12 1.43 -10.51
CA ALA A 41 -26.59 0.53 -11.52
C ALA A 41 -26.70 -0.94 -11.13
N GLY A 42 -26.49 -1.27 -9.85
CA GLY A 42 -26.65 -2.62 -9.34
C GLY A 42 -28.08 -3.15 -9.51
N ALA A 43 -29.07 -2.30 -9.23
CA ALA A 43 -30.48 -2.62 -9.48
C ALA A 43 -30.82 -2.79 -10.97
N GLU A 44 -30.17 -2.02 -11.84
CA GLU A 44 -30.37 -2.07 -13.31
C GLU A 44 -29.70 -3.29 -13.95
N TYR A 45 -28.44 -3.57 -13.59
CA TYR A 45 -27.61 -4.59 -14.22
C TYR A 45 -27.52 -5.91 -13.45
N GLY A 46 -28.18 -6.01 -12.29
CA GLY A 46 -28.31 -7.26 -11.53
C GLY A 46 -27.10 -7.61 -10.66
N PHE A 47 -26.43 -6.63 -10.05
CA PHE A 47 -25.37 -6.85 -9.07
C PHE A 47 -25.65 -6.14 -7.74
N ALA A 48 -25.23 -6.76 -6.64
CA ALA A 48 -25.40 -6.17 -5.31
C ALA A 48 -24.22 -5.25 -4.96
N VAL A 49 -24.49 -4.20 -4.20
CA VAL A 49 -23.46 -3.25 -3.74
C VAL A 49 -23.54 -3.11 -2.23
N SER A 50 -22.41 -3.25 -1.55
CA SER A 50 -22.31 -3.06 -0.10
C SER A 50 -21.25 -2.02 0.23
N SER A 51 -21.54 -1.18 1.23
CA SER A 51 -20.54 -0.30 1.81
C SER A 51 -19.76 -1.03 2.88
N THR A 52 -18.42 -0.99 2.80
CA THR A 52 -17.56 -1.30 3.93
C THR A 52 -17.45 -0.03 4.77
N GLN A 53 -17.97 -0.08 6.00
CA GLN A 53 -17.88 1.04 6.92
C GLN A 53 -16.41 1.41 7.17
N THR A 54 -16.13 2.71 7.25
CA THR A 54 -14.84 3.19 7.73
C THR A 54 -14.54 2.57 9.11
N PHE A 55 -13.41 1.86 9.21
CA PHE A 55 -12.94 1.29 10.45
C PHE A 55 -12.07 2.30 11.21
N CYS A 56 -12.29 2.39 12.52
CA CYS A 56 -11.54 3.27 13.41
C CYS A 56 -10.92 2.45 14.55
N GLU A 57 -9.67 2.73 14.87
CA GLU A 57 -8.96 2.16 16.02
C GLU A 57 -8.44 3.29 16.90
N GLY A 58 -8.72 3.24 18.20
CA GLY A 58 -8.31 4.30 19.14
C GLY A 58 -8.87 5.70 18.80
N GLY A 59 -9.97 5.79 18.06
CA GLY A 59 -10.54 7.04 17.57
C GLY A 59 -9.89 7.59 16.29
N VAL A 60 -8.90 6.90 15.73
CA VAL A 60 -8.25 7.25 14.47
C VAL A 60 -8.81 6.40 13.34
N ARG A 61 -9.21 7.05 12.24
CA ARG A 61 -9.63 6.37 11.01
C ARG A 61 -8.45 5.59 10.42
N ILE A 62 -8.60 4.28 10.25
CA ILE A 62 -7.62 3.47 9.53
C ILE A 62 -7.68 3.84 8.04
N SER A 63 -6.57 4.37 7.52
CA SER A 63 -6.46 4.80 6.13
C SER A 63 -5.01 4.86 5.69
N SER A 64 -4.75 4.78 4.38
CA SER A 64 -3.40 4.96 3.82
C SER A 64 -2.79 6.32 4.15
N THR A 65 -3.62 7.35 4.37
CA THR A 65 -3.14 8.67 4.80
C THR A 65 -2.66 8.63 6.24
N ALA A 66 -3.43 8.03 7.15
CA ALA A 66 -3.02 7.87 8.55
C ALA A 66 -1.74 7.02 8.68
N VAL A 67 -1.64 5.92 7.94
CA VAL A 67 -0.41 5.09 7.92
C VAL A 67 0.80 5.88 7.43
N ARG A 68 0.67 6.64 6.33
CA ARG A 68 1.78 7.46 5.82
C ARG A 68 2.19 8.56 6.80
N GLN A 69 1.23 9.16 7.48
CA GLN A 69 1.52 10.17 8.50
C GLN A 69 2.27 9.56 9.69
N ALA A 70 1.79 8.42 10.22
CA ALA A 70 2.47 7.71 11.31
C ALA A 70 3.92 7.35 10.93
N LEU A 71 4.15 6.86 9.71
CA LEU A 71 5.50 6.55 9.21
C LEU A 71 6.37 7.80 9.05
N ALA A 72 5.81 8.90 8.57
CA ALA A 72 6.52 10.18 8.42
C ALA A 72 6.89 10.82 9.77
N GLU A 73 6.12 10.54 10.81
CA GLU A 73 6.35 10.96 12.20
C GLU A 73 7.20 9.93 12.99
N GLU A 74 7.75 8.90 12.31
CA GLU A 74 8.55 7.82 12.91
C GLU A 74 7.82 7.00 13.99
N ASN A 75 6.48 7.08 14.03
CA ASN A 75 5.64 6.33 14.96
C ASN A 75 5.31 4.94 14.42
N LEU A 76 6.28 4.02 14.53
CA LEU A 76 6.15 2.65 14.03
C LEU A 76 5.07 1.84 14.77
N ALA A 77 4.85 2.11 16.06
CA ALA A 77 3.83 1.43 16.86
C ALA A 77 2.40 1.78 16.37
N LEU A 78 2.15 3.06 16.09
CA LEU A 78 0.88 3.48 15.50
C LEU A 78 0.73 2.90 14.08
N ALA A 79 1.78 2.92 13.26
CA ALA A 79 1.73 2.33 11.93
C ALA A 79 1.39 0.83 11.97
N GLU A 80 1.97 0.08 12.92
CA GLU A 80 1.68 -1.33 13.14
C GLU A 80 0.22 -1.57 13.57
N SER A 81 -0.28 -0.80 14.53
CA SER A 81 -1.69 -0.85 14.95
C SER A 81 -2.63 -0.67 13.75
N LEU A 82 -2.40 0.41 12.98
CA LEU A 82 -3.22 0.74 11.81
C LEU A 82 -3.13 -0.31 10.68
N LEU A 83 -2.02 -1.01 10.53
CA LEU A 83 -1.82 -2.05 9.52
C LEU A 83 -2.26 -3.44 9.98
N GLY A 84 -2.33 -3.67 11.29
CA GLY A 84 -2.48 -5.00 11.90
C GLY A 84 -1.23 -5.88 11.84
N HIS A 85 -0.10 -5.33 11.39
CA HIS A 85 1.20 -6.00 11.32
C HIS A 85 2.35 -4.98 11.20
N PRO A 86 3.60 -5.36 11.51
CA PRO A 86 4.76 -4.47 11.34
C PRO A 86 4.91 -3.97 9.89
N PHE A 87 5.25 -2.69 9.73
CA PHE A 87 5.49 -2.13 8.40
C PHE A 87 6.60 -2.90 7.66
N THR A 88 6.29 -3.37 6.45
CA THR A 88 7.16 -4.29 5.70
C THR A 88 7.50 -3.72 4.33
N ILE A 89 8.76 -3.88 3.93
CA ILE A 89 9.24 -3.60 2.57
C ILE A 89 9.65 -4.93 1.91
N SER A 90 9.01 -5.25 0.79
CA SER A 90 9.33 -6.43 -0.02
C SER A 90 9.90 -6.03 -1.37
N GLY A 91 10.87 -6.77 -1.87
CA GLY A 91 11.42 -6.55 -3.21
C GLY A 91 12.37 -7.66 -3.63
N ARG A 92 12.74 -7.66 -4.92
CA ARG A 92 13.78 -8.54 -5.44
C ARG A 92 15.15 -7.95 -5.10
N VAL A 93 16.01 -8.76 -4.50
CA VAL A 93 17.42 -8.40 -4.27
C VAL A 93 18.12 -8.17 -5.60
N VAL A 94 18.84 -7.06 -5.71
CA VAL A 94 19.67 -6.73 -6.87
C VAL A 94 21.13 -6.62 -6.46
N HIS A 95 22.03 -6.73 -7.43
CA HIS A 95 23.43 -6.34 -7.21
C HIS A 95 23.51 -4.82 -6.96
N GLY A 96 24.31 -4.46 -5.97
CA GLY A 96 24.67 -3.08 -5.65
C GLY A 96 26.16 -3.01 -5.38
N ASP A 97 26.61 -2.03 -4.61
CA ASP A 97 28.04 -1.78 -4.41
C ASP A 97 28.72 -2.78 -3.45
N GLU A 98 27.95 -3.73 -2.90
CA GLU A 98 28.38 -4.82 -2.01
C GLU A 98 29.27 -4.39 -0.83
N LEU A 99 29.22 -3.11 -0.43
CA LEU A 99 30.15 -2.51 0.54
C LEU A 99 30.20 -3.26 1.86
N GLY A 100 29.08 -3.83 2.34
CA GLY A 100 29.06 -4.60 3.58
C GLY A 100 29.97 -5.83 3.53
N ARG A 101 30.24 -6.42 2.36
CA ARG A 101 31.18 -7.54 2.23
C ARG A 101 32.60 -7.15 2.62
N THR A 102 32.97 -5.88 2.44
CA THR A 102 34.32 -5.39 2.81
C THR A 102 34.53 -5.32 4.33
N ILE A 103 33.44 -5.28 5.11
CA ILE A 103 33.43 -5.26 6.57
C ILE A 103 32.85 -6.55 7.18
N GLY A 104 32.68 -7.61 6.38
CA GLY A 104 32.26 -8.94 6.85
C GLY A 104 30.75 -9.17 6.96
N PHE A 105 29.91 -8.29 6.42
CA PHE A 105 28.44 -8.41 6.50
C PHE A 105 27.79 -8.66 5.12
N PRO A 106 26.94 -9.70 4.99
CA PRO A 106 26.17 -9.88 3.76
C PRO A 106 25.16 -8.73 3.58
N THR A 107 25.02 -8.23 2.35
CA THR A 107 24.11 -7.11 2.03
C THR A 107 23.06 -7.52 1.01
N ALA A 108 21.81 -7.09 1.22
CA ALA A 108 20.74 -7.18 0.25
C ALA A 108 20.33 -5.77 -0.20
N ASN A 109 20.47 -5.47 -1.50
CA ASN A 109 20.03 -4.19 -2.05
C ASN A 109 18.63 -4.34 -2.64
N LEU A 110 17.68 -3.52 -2.17
CA LEU A 110 16.28 -3.56 -2.58
C LEU A 110 15.89 -2.22 -3.26
N PRO A 111 15.60 -2.20 -4.56
CA PRO A 111 15.09 -1.00 -5.22
C PRO A 111 13.62 -0.81 -4.83
N LEU A 112 13.31 0.28 -4.12
CA LEU A 112 11.95 0.54 -3.62
C LEU A 112 10.92 0.82 -4.73
N ARG A 113 11.36 1.14 -5.95
CA ARG A 113 10.53 1.45 -7.15
C ARG A 113 9.35 2.39 -6.90
N ARG A 114 9.42 3.20 -5.84
CA ARG A 114 8.45 4.21 -5.45
C ARG A 114 9.12 5.57 -5.57
N GLN A 115 8.39 6.57 -6.07
CA GLN A 115 8.88 7.95 -6.14
C GLN A 115 9.21 8.51 -4.75
N VAL A 116 8.46 8.11 -3.72
CA VAL A 116 8.66 8.55 -2.34
C VAL A 116 8.57 7.33 -1.41
N SER A 117 9.61 7.10 -0.63
CA SER A 117 9.59 6.14 0.48
C SER A 117 8.88 6.76 1.68
N PRO A 118 7.96 6.06 2.36
CA PRO A 118 7.29 6.58 3.55
C PRO A 118 8.22 6.64 4.78
N VAL A 119 9.41 6.03 4.70
CA VAL A 119 10.44 6.01 5.74
C VAL A 119 11.81 6.33 5.14
N LYS A 120 12.69 6.95 5.93
CA LYS A 120 14.07 7.28 5.55
C LYS A 120 14.93 7.28 6.81
N GLY A 121 16.08 6.59 6.76
CA GLY A 121 16.96 6.47 7.92
C GLY A 121 17.55 5.07 8.06
N VAL A 122 18.00 4.76 9.28
CA VAL A 122 18.59 3.47 9.65
C VAL A 122 17.67 2.77 10.63
N TYR A 123 17.30 1.53 10.34
CA TYR A 123 16.33 0.76 11.13
C TYR A 123 16.89 -0.62 11.51
N ALA A 124 16.63 -1.07 12.73
CA ALA A 124 16.70 -2.49 13.06
C ALA A 124 15.52 -3.20 12.38
N VAL A 125 15.78 -4.31 11.70
CA VAL A 125 14.77 -5.04 10.92
C VAL A 125 14.89 -6.54 11.10
N GLU A 126 13.80 -7.23 10.80
CA GLU A 126 13.80 -8.67 10.56
C GLU A 126 13.67 -8.94 9.06
N VAL A 127 14.54 -9.80 8.53
CA VAL A 127 14.56 -10.21 7.12
C VAL A 127 13.96 -11.61 6.99
N THR A 128 12.84 -11.71 6.29
CA THR A 128 12.15 -12.97 6.02
C THR A 128 12.37 -13.45 4.58
N GLY A 129 12.16 -14.74 4.32
CA GLY A 129 12.25 -15.32 2.96
C GLY A 129 13.63 -15.85 2.54
N LEU A 130 14.63 -15.85 3.43
CA LEU A 130 15.96 -16.42 3.19
C LEU A 130 16.18 -17.78 3.88
N GLY A 131 15.19 -18.28 4.63
CA GLY A 131 15.23 -19.53 5.39
C GLY A 131 14.00 -19.66 6.29
N ASP A 132 14.04 -20.60 7.22
CA ASP A 132 12.89 -20.94 8.08
C ASP A 132 12.61 -19.92 9.19
N LYS A 133 13.61 -19.10 9.55
CA LYS A 133 13.49 -18.09 10.61
C LYS A 133 13.86 -16.70 10.06
N PRO A 134 13.20 -15.64 10.55
CA PRO A 134 13.63 -14.28 10.28
C PRO A 134 15.08 -14.06 10.76
N LEU A 135 15.86 -13.30 10.00
CA LEU A 135 17.21 -12.90 10.36
C LEU A 135 17.22 -11.45 10.84
N PRO A 136 17.88 -11.12 11.96
CA PRO A 136 18.04 -9.73 12.36
C PRO A 136 18.97 -9.01 11.37
N GLY A 137 18.70 -7.74 11.13
CA GLY A 137 19.50 -6.91 10.23
C GLY A 137 19.38 -5.43 10.53
N VAL A 138 20.18 -4.65 9.80
CA VAL A 138 20.12 -3.19 9.79
C VAL A 138 19.78 -2.74 8.38
N ALA A 139 18.66 -2.06 8.21
CA ALA A 139 18.24 -1.50 6.93
C ALA A 139 18.62 -0.02 6.85
N ASN A 140 19.37 0.35 5.82
CA ASN A 140 19.59 1.74 5.47
C ASN A 140 18.64 2.12 4.31
N ILE A 141 17.70 3.01 4.60
CA ILE A 141 16.66 3.46 3.68
C ILE A 141 16.93 4.91 3.32
N GLY A 142 17.34 5.15 2.08
CA GLY A 142 17.64 6.49 1.59
C GLY A 142 17.50 6.61 0.09
N THR A 143 17.50 7.85 -0.36
CA THR A 143 17.67 8.19 -1.78
C THR A 143 19.16 8.20 -2.10
N ARG A 144 19.56 7.49 -3.17
CA ARG A 144 20.88 7.71 -3.77
C ARG A 144 20.85 9.09 -4.43
N PRO A 145 21.71 10.04 -4.03
CA PRO A 145 21.86 11.27 -4.78
C PRO A 145 22.31 10.91 -6.20
N THR A 146 21.59 11.38 -7.21
CA THR A 146 22.10 11.34 -8.58
C THR A 146 23.29 12.29 -8.66
N VAL A 147 24.49 11.73 -8.63
CA VAL A 147 25.71 12.43 -9.06
C VAL A 147 25.76 12.44 -10.60
N ALA A 148 24.84 13.18 -11.19
CA ALA A 148 24.88 13.63 -12.56
C ALA A 148 24.01 14.89 -12.63
N GLY A 149 24.63 16.02 -13.00
CA GLY A 149 23.96 17.30 -13.19
C GLY A 149 22.99 17.30 -14.36
#